data_AF-A0A9E5WZF8-F1
#
_entry.id   AF-A0A9E5WZF8-F1
#
_cell.length_a   1.000
_cell.length_b   1.000
_cell.length_c   1.000
_cell.angle_alpha   90.00
_cell.angle_beta   90.00
_cell.angle_gamma   90.00
#
_symmetry.space_group_name_H-M   'P 1'
#
loop_
_entity.id
_entity.type
_entity.pdbx_description
1 polymer ?
#
loop_
_entity_poly.entity_id
_entity_poly.type
_entity_poly.pdbx_seq_one_letter_code
_entity_poly.pdbx_strand_id
1 'polypeptide(L)'
;MLSISAGLVFLITALGVQSTDDALTAPPVLRKVPANTCTCADAREPGIIILEGLIVDAEVTLAPDRISINDRQATIMEVVKSTEDIKGRTRIWHTTSEKSCGVTFDYGRTYEVAVRTTEDGEFETDQCLMRQASD
;
A
#
# COMPACT_ATOMS: atom_id res chain seq x y z
N MET A 1 -20.83 -73.90 12.16
CA MET A 1 -21.57 -73.20 11.09
C MET A 1 -22.08 -71.88 11.66
N LEU A 2 -22.11 -70.84 10.81
CA LEU A 2 -22.44 -69.42 11.04
C LEU A 2 -21.42 -68.55 11.79
N SER A 3 -20.82 -67.57 11.09
CA SER A 3 -21.07 -66.13 11.31
C SER A 3 -20.23 -65.32 10.30
N ILE A 4 -20.86 -64.83 9.21
CA ILE A 4 -21.17 -63.42 8.93
C ILE A 4 -19.96 -62.57 8.49
N SER A 5 -20.03 -62.24 7.21
CA SER A 5 -19.26 -61.27 6.44
C SER A 5 -19.35 -59.85 7.00
N ALA A 6 -18.25 -59.10 6.94
CA ALA A 6 -18.31 -57.63 6.85
C ALA A 6 -17.05 -57.14 6.13
N GLY A 7 -17.19 -56.88 4.84
CA GLY A 7 -16.20 -56.16 4.05
C GLY A 7 -16.16 -54.70 4.48
N LEU A 8 -14.96 -54.17 4.67
CA LEU A 8 -14.73 -52.75 4.81
C LEU A 8 -13.72 -52.35 3.74
N VAL A 9 -14.25 -51.98 2.57
CA VAL A 9 -13.49 -51.34 1.50
C VAL A 9 -13.25 -49.90 1.92
N PHE A 10 -12.03 -49.59 2.35
CA PHE A 10 -11.60 -48.22 2.62
C PHE A 10 -11.21 -47.56 1.28
N LEU A 11 -12.13 -46.82 0.67
CA LEU A 11 -11.82 -45.85 -0.37
C LEU A 11 -11.09 -44.67 0.29
N ILE A 12 -9.77 -44.58 0.09
CA ILE A 12 -9.02 -43.37 0.42
C ILE A 12 -9.19 -42.40 -0.76
N THR A 13 -10.10 -41.44 -0.60
CA THR A 13 -10.22 -40.29 -1.50
C THR A 13 -8.99 -39.40 -1.37
N ALA A 14 -8.21 -39.31 -2.45
CA ALA A 14 -7.17 -38.31 -2.61
C ALA A 14 -7.80 -36.91 -2.59
N LEU A 15 -7.62 -36.18 -1.49
CA LEU A 15 -7.90 -34.74 -1.46
C LEU A 15 -6.81 -34.05 -2.29
N GLY A 16 -7.22 -33.56 -3.45
CA GLY A 16 -6.38 -32.71 -4.30
C GLY A 16 -5.97 -31.46 -3.52
N VAL A 17 -4.66 -31.27 -3.40
CA VAL A 17 -4.04 -30.01 -3.01
C VAL A 17 -4.34 -29.02 -4.14
N GLN A 18 -5.39 -28.22 -3.98
CA GLN A 18 -5.64 -27.10 -4.88
C GLN A 18 -4.66 -25.99 -4.55
N SER A 19 -3.79 -25.73 -5.52
CA SER A 19 -2.78 -24.68 -5.63
C SER A 19 -3.23 -23.33 -5.06
N THR A 20 -2.53 -22.86 -4.03
CA THR A 20 -2.64 -21.48 -3.50
C THR A 20 -1.70 -20.48 -4.19
N ASP A 21 -0.96 -20.90 -5.22
CA ASP A 21 0.09 -20.07 -5.83
C ASP A 21 -0.44 -18.86 -6.63
N ASP A 22 -1.68 -18.89 -7.12
CA ASP A 22 -2.24 -17.79 -7.92
C ASP A 22 -2.60 -16.54 -7.09
N ALA A 23 -2.73 -16.68 -5.77
CA ALA A 23 -3.07 -15.56 -4.88
C ALA A 23 -1.86 -14.69 -4.50
N LEU A 24 -0.63 -15.17 -4.73
CA LEU A 24 0.61 -14.48 -4.35
C LEU A 24 1.22 -13.64 -5.49
N THR A 25 0.67 -13.76 -6.70
CA THR A 25 1.24 -13.13 -7.91
C THR A 25 0.28 -12.19 -8.64
N ALA A 26 -0.95 -12.04 -8.14
CA ALA A 26 -1.89 -11.09 -8.71
C ALA A 26 -1.32 -9.66 -8.57
N PRO A 27 -1.18 -8.89 -9.67
CA PRO A 27 -0.70 -7.52 -9.59
C PRO A 27 -1.60 -6.70 -8.66
N PRO A 28 -1.03 -5.81 -7.84
CA PRO A 28 -1.81 -5.07 -6.85
C PRO A 28 -2.91 -4.26 -7.53
N VAL A 29 -4.14 -4.42 -7.06
CA VAL A 29 -5.29 -3.65 -7.53
C VAL A 29 -5.18 -2.25 -6.95
N LEU A 30 -4.77 -1.28 -7.76
CA LEU A 30 -4.79 0.14 -7.40
C LEU A 30 -6.23 0.55 -7.09
N ARG A 31 -6.47 1.05 -5.88
CA ARG A 31 -7.78 1.59 -5.51
C ARG A 31 -7.97 2.90 -6.26
N LYS A 32 -9.09 3.01 -6.99
CA LYS A 32 -9.52 4.26 -7.64
C LYS A 32 -9.75 5.29 -6.54
N VAL A 33 -8.82 6.22 -6.35
CA VAL A 33 -8.98 7.34 -5.41
C VAL A 33 -10.25 8.10 -5.83
N PRO A 34 -11.19 8.39 -4.91
CA PRO A 34 -12.37 9.19 -5.24
C PRO A 34 -11.92 10.50 -5.89
N ALA A 35 -12.46 10.76 -7.07
CA ALA A 35 -12.20 12.02 -7.73
C ALA A 35 -12.94 13.13 -6.97
N ASN A 36 -12.26 14.27 -6.80
CA ASN A 36 -12.84 15.62 -6.76
C ASN A 36 -12.97 16.30 -5.39
N THR A 37 -11.94 17.08 -5.07
CA THR A 37 -11.97 18.51 -4.67
C THR A 37 -10.58 19.15 -4.81
N CYS A 38 -9.54 18.32 -4.95
CA CYS A 38 -8.18 18.76 -5.20
C CYS A 38 -7.96 19.21 -6.66
N THR A 39 -7.48 20.44 -6.86
CA THR A 39 -7.06 20.96 -8.17
C THR A 39 -5.55 20.78 -8.29
N CYS A 40 -5.13 19.88 -9.17
CA CYS A 40 -3.72 19.63 -9.45
C CYS A 40 -3.30 20.35 -10.73
N ALA A 41 -2.07 20.86 -10.75
CA ALA A 41 -1.47 21.30 -12.00
C ALA A 41 -1.24 20.09 -12.92
N ASP A 42 -1.48 20.26 -14.23
CA ASP A 42 -1.22 19.20 -15.21
C ASP A 42 0.27 19.09 -15.57
N ALA A 43 1.08 20.10 -15.20
CA ALA A 43 2.52 20.07 -15.44
C ALA A 43 3.21 19.19 -14.40
N ARG A 44 4.08 18.27 -14.86
CA ARG A 44 4.88 17.42 -13.99
C ARG A 44 5.82 18.28 -13.14
N GLU A 45 5.82 18.08 -11.83
CA GLU A 45 6.73 18.81 -10.94
C GLU A 45 8.18 18.33 -11.16
N PRO A 46 9.16 19.24 -11.22
CA PRO A 46 10.56 18.86 -11.35
C PRO A 46 11.07 18.21 -10.07
N GLY A 47 11.92 17.19 -10.20
CA GLY A 47 12.54 16.52 -9.05
C GLY A 47 11.63 15.53 -8.31
N ILE A 48 10.52 15.10 -8.92
CA ILE A 48 9.73 13.99 -8.41
C ILE A 48 10.53 12.70 -8.44
N ILE A 49 10.44 11.96 -7.34
CA ILE A 49 11.02 10.63 -7.19
C ILE A 49 9.88 9.62 -7.13
N ILE A 50 9.98 8.55 -7.91
CA ILE A 50 9.00 7.46 -7.84
C ILE A 50 9.58 6.34 -6.98
N LEU A 51 8.82 5.93 -5.97
CA LEU A 51 9.13 4.84 -5.06
C LEU A 51 8.13 3.71 -5.28
N GLU A 52 8.61 2.47 -5.39
CA GLU A 52 7.78 1.28 -5.44
C GLU A 52 8.10 0.40 -4.23
N GLY A 53 7.09 0.01 -3.47
CA GLY A 53 7.32 -0.71 -2.22
C GLY A 53 6.07 -1.08 -1.44
N LEU A 54 6.27 -1.89 -0.40
CA LEU A 54 5.23 -2.38 0.50
C LEU A 54 5.02 -1.41 1.65
N ILE A 55 3.77 -1.03 1.93
CA ILE A 55 3.44 -0.25 3.13
C ILE A 55 3.47 -1.17 4.35
N VAL A 56 4.40 -0.92 5.25
CA VAL A 56 4.68 -1.80 6.40
C VAL A 56 4.26 -1.20 7.74
N ASP A 57 4.15 0.12 7.84
CA ASP A 57 3.84 0.81 9.10
C ASP A 57 3.40 2.26 8.87
N ALA A 58 2.94 2.96 9.92
CA ALA A 58 2.74 4.41 9.89
C ALA A 58 3.02 5.06 11.24
N GLU A 59 3.32 6.35 11.18
CA GLU A 59 3.47 7.23 12.31
C GLU A 59 2.30 8.20 12.36
N VAL A 60 1.56 8.12 13.46
CA VAL A 60 0.38 8.95 13.73
C VAL A 60 0.64 9.75 15.00
N THR A 61 0.36 11.04 14.95
CA THR A 61 0.47 11.93 16.12
C THR A 61 -0.91 12.39 16.56
N LEU A 62 -1.04 12.74 17.84
CA LEU A 62 -2.25 13.37 18.36
C LEU A 62 -2.23 14.88 18.07
N ALA A 63 -3.40 15.43 17.81
CA ALA A 63 -3.62 16.86 17.75
C ALA A 63 -3.42 17.51 19.15
N PRO A 64 -3.34 18.85 19.24
CA PRO A 64 -3.10 19.55 20.51
C PRO A 64 -4.16 19.27 21.60
N ASP A 65 -5.37 18.88 21.21
CA ASP A 65 -6.44 18.47 22.12
C ASP A 65 -6.19 17.11 22.81
N ARG A 66 -5.16 16.37 22.36
CA ARG A 66 -4.77 15.02 22.83
C ARG A 66 -5.86 13.96 22.69
N ILE A 67 -6.88 14.23 21.88
CA ILE A 67 -8.00 13.33 21.64
C ILE A 67 -8.05 12.98 20.15
N SER A 68 -7.93 14.00 19.31
CA SER A 68 -8.02 13.85 17.86
C SER A 68 -6.66 13.41 17.30
N ILE A 69 -6.71 12.69 16.18
CA ILE A 69 -5.53 12.36 15.39
C ILE A 69 -5.16 13.59 14.56
N ASN A 70 -3.85 13.87 14.44
CA ASN A 70 -3.34 14.90 13.54
C ASN A 70 -3.53 14.45 12.07
N ASP A 71 -3.95 15.39 11.23
CA ASP A 71 -4.09 15.16 9.79
C ASP A 71 -2.75 14.84 9.13
N ARG A 72 -1.63 15.41 9.62
CA ARG A 72 -0.29 15.10 9.12
C ARG A 72 0.22 13.82 9.76
N GLN A 73 0.45 12.82 8.91
CA GLN A 73 0.90 11.48 9.28
C GLN A 73 2.03 11.06 8.36
N ALA A 74 2.81 10.07 8.78
CA ALA A 74 3.80 9.45 7.91
C ALA A 74 3.45 8.00 7.67
N THR A 75 3.60 7.53 6.44
CA THR A 75 3.57 6.11 6.13
C THR A 75 4.99 5.60 5.95
N ILE A 76 5.28 4.40 6.46
CA ILE A 76 6.57 3.73 6.28
C ILE A 76 6.42 2.68 5.18
N MET A 77 7.21 2.87 4.12
CA MET A 77 7.30 1.96 2.99
C MET A 77 8.61 1.18 3.04
N GLU A 78 8.55 -0.13 2.84
CA GLU A 78 9.72 -0.93 2.47
C GLU A 78 9.94 -0.77 0.96
N VAL A 79 10.86 0.12 0.58
CA VAL A 79 11.13 0.46 -0.83
C VAL A 79 11.96 -0.64 -1.47
N VAL A 80 11.43 -1.21 -2.56
CA VAL A 80 12.10 -2.25 -3.35
C VAL A 80 12.70 -1.69 -4.64
N LYS A 81 12.16 -0.59 -5.17
CA LYS A 81 12.64 0.07 -6.38
C LYS A 81 12.37 1.57 -6.32
N SER A 82 13.24 2.36 -6.94
CA SER A 82 13.06 3.80 -7.05
C SER A 82 13.79 4.39 -8.25
N THR A 83 13.45 5.63 -8.62
CA THR A 83 14.14 6.38 -9.69
C THR A 83 15.49 6.96 -9.25
N GLU A 84 15.73 7.09 -7.95
CA GLU A 84 16.92 7.74 -7.35
C GLU A 84 17.70 6.80 -6.39
N ASP A 85 17.61 5.48 -6.60
CA ASP A 85 18.31 4.44 -5.81
C ASP A 85 18.05 4.44 -4.27
N ILE A 86 16.96 5.05 -3.83
CA ILE A 86 16.42 4.92 -2.47
C ILE A 86 15.92 3.48 -2.24
N LYS A 87 16.27 2.89 -1.10
CA LYS A 87 15.95 1.50 -0.72
C LYS A 87 15.64 1.38 0.78
N GLY A 88 14.93 0.32 1.13
CA GLY A 88 14.65 -0.03 2.53
C GLY A 88 13.51 0.79 3.15
N ARG A 89 13.39 0.72 4.48
CA ARG A 89 12.36 1.43 5.24
C ARG A 89 12.49 2.95 5.06
N THR A 90 11.53 3.52 4.34
CA THR A 90 11.48 4.93 3.97
C THR A 90 10.21 5.55 4.53
N ARG A 91 10.36 6.67 5.24
CA ARG A 91 9.25 7.46 5.79
C ARG A 91 8.75 8.44 4.73
N ILE A 92 7.44 8.48 4.53
CA ILE A 92 6.77 9.37 3.57
C ILE A 92 5.65 10.12 4.29
N TRP A 93 5.77 11.44 4.41
CA TRP A 93 4.77 12.30 5.02
C TRP A 93 3.62 12.60 4.07
N HIS A 94 2.41 12.70 4.61
CA HIS A 94 1.22 13.12 3.88
C HIS A 94 0.17 13.68 4.84
N THR A 95 -0.80 14.40 4.29
CA THR A 95 -2.05 14.68 5.01
C THR A 95 -3.07 13.59 4.71
N THR A 96 -4.04 13.38 5.59
CA THR A 96 -5.20 12.49 5.33
C THR A 96 -6.48 13.25 4.98
N SER A 97 -6.46 14.58 5.11
CA SER A 97 -7.63 15.43 4.88
C SER A 97 -7.89 15.64 3.39
N GLU A 98 -9.09 15.30 2.94
CA GLU A 98 -9.51 15.50 1.55
C GLU A 98 -9.45 16.98 1.12
N LYS A 99 -9.64 17.91 2.07
CA LYS A 99 -9.57 19.36 1.82
C LYS A 99 -8.17 19.85 1.44
N SER A 100 -7.14 19.10 1.80
CA SER A 100 -5.73 19.43 1.52
C SER A 100 -5.07 18.40 0.61
N CYS A 101 -5.85 17.78 -0.29
CA CYS A 101 -5.35 16.78 -1.24
C CYS A 101 -4.69 15.57 -0.55
N GLY A 102 -5.19 15.21 0.63
CA GLY A 102 -4.63 14.13 1.42
C GLY A 102 -4.75 12.78 0.75
N VAL A 103 -3.87 11.87 1.15
CA VAL A 103 -3.84 10.48 0.71
C VAL A 103 -3.87 9.55 1.92
N THR A 104 -4.31 8.32 1.69
CA THR A 104 -4.32 7.26 2.70
C THR A 104 -3.76 5.99 2.08
N PHE A 105 -3.12 5.18 2.91
CA PHE A 105 -2.46 3.94 2.51
C PHE A 105 -3.00 2.78 3.33
N ASP A 106 -3.24 1.64 2.67
CA ASP A 106 -3.61 0.41 3.35
C ASP A 106 -2.34 -0.40 3.66
N TYR A 107 -2.16 -0.80 4.91
CA TYR A 107 -1.02 -1.63 5.32
C TYR A 107 -1.02 -2.99 4.60
N GLY A 108 0.18 -3.49 4.31
CA GLY A 108 0.37 -4.76 3.62
C GLY A 108 0.10 -4.70 2.12
N ARG A 109 -0.03 -3.50 1.54
CA ARG A 109 -0.19 -3.30 0.10
C ARG A 109 1.05 -2.68 -0.52
N THR A 110 1.36 -3.10 -1.74
CA THR A 110 2.41 -2.49 -2.56
C THR A 110 1.82 -1.31 -3.35
N TYR A 111 2.54 -0.19 -3.36
CA TYR A 111 2.20 0.98 -4.15
C TYR A 111 3.40 1.50 -4.92
N GLU A 112 3.10 2.20 -6.00
CA GLU A 112 3.99 3.17 -6.62
C GLU A 112 3.59 4.57 -6.12
N VAL A 113 4.54 5.27 -5.50
CA VAL A 113 4.31 6.55 -4.81
C VAL A 113 5.28 7.58 -5.36
N ALA A 114 4.72 8.65 -5.91
CA ALA A 114 5.50 9.83 -6.27
C ALA A 114 5.71 10.69 -5.04
N VAL A 115 6.96 11.01 -4.74
CA VAL A 115 7.34 11.86 -3.62
C VAL A 115 8.15 13.05 -4.11
N ARG A 116 8.13 14.12 -3.31
CA ARG A 116 9.13 15.19 -3.38
C ARG A 116 9.93 15.23 -2.09
N THR A 117 11.14 15.76 -2.17
CA THR A 117 11.99 16.00 -1.01
C THR A 117 11.68 17.37 -0.41
N THR A 118 11.43 17.43 0.90
CA THR A 118 11.23 18.68 1.65
C THR A 118 12.56 19.39 1.89
N GLU A 119 12.50 20.63 2.39
CA GLU A 119 13.71 21.39 2.79
C GLU A 119 14.53 20.67 3.87
N ASP A 120 13.86 19.89 4.73
CA ASP A 120 14.49 19.10 5.79
C ASP A 120 15.05 17.75 5.29
N GLY A 121 14.93 17.47 3.99
CA GLY A 121 15.39 16.22 3.40
C GLY A 121 14.45 15.03 3.63
N GLU A 122 13.22 15.28 4.06
CA GLU A 122 12.20 14.23 4.21
C GLU A 122 11.42 14.02 2.92
N PHE A 123 10.76 12.87 2.76
CA PHE A 123 9.86 12.65 1.64
C PHE A 123 8.43 13.01 2.00
N GLU A 124 7.73 13.66 1.08
CA GLU A 124 6.29 13.90 1.19
C GLU A 124 5.54 13.60 -0.11
N THR A 125 4.27 13.23 0.04
CA THR A 125 3.34 12.95 -1.04
C THR A 125 1.97 13.56 -0.78
N ASP A 126 1.22 13.80 -1.85
CA ASP A 126 -0.18 14.19 -1.83
C ASP A 126 -0.90 13.61 -3.06
N GLN A 127 -2.20 13.90 -3.20
CA GLN A 127 -3.01 13.39 -4.30
C GLN A 127 -2.53 13.90 -5.67
N CYS A 128 -1.90 15.07 -5.75
CA CYS A 128 -1.39 15.62 -7.01
C CYS A 128 -0.09 14.97 -7.45
N LEU A 129 0.80 14.68 -6.50
CA LEU A 129 2.00 13.90 -6.77
C LEU A 129 1.62 12.49 -7.20
N MET A 130 0.68 11.84 -6.50
CA MET A 130 0.25 10.47 -6.83
C MET A 130 -0.31 10.31 -8.26
N ARG A 131 -0.87 11.36 -8.85
CA ARG A 131 -1.30 11.31 -10.27
C ARG A 131 -0.13 11.18 -11.23
N GLN A 132 1.04 11.70 -10.85
CA GLN A 132 2.26 11.72 -11.65
C GLN A 132 3.09 10.44 -11.49
N ALA A 133 2.70 9.54 -10.57
CA ALA A 133 3.29 8.21 -10.46
C ALA A 133 2.85 7.32 -11.63
N SER A 134 1.57 7.37 -12.00
CA SER A 134 0.96 6.52 -13.02
C SER A 134 1.12 6.99 -14.47
N ASP A 135 1.79 8.13 -14.69
CA ASP A 135 2.09 8.74 -16.00
C ASP A 135 3.51 8.42 -16.45
#